data_AF-A0A4P9XHP2-F1
#
_entry.id   AF-A0A4P9XHP2-F1
#
_cell.length_a   1.000
_cell.length_b   1.000
_cell.length_c   1.000
_cell.angle_alpha   90.00
_cell.angle_beta   90.00
_cell.angle_gamma   90.00
#
_symmetry.space_group_name_H-M   'P 1'
#
loop_
_entity.id
_entity.type
_entity.pdbx_description
1 polymer ?
#
loop_
_entity_poly.entity_id
_entity_poly.type
_entity_poly.pdbx_seq_one_letter_code
_entity_poly.pdbx_strand_id
1 'polypeptide(L)'
;TSTYRAHSNVFYAAIYLVMGFTYFAMVYAPFFLTFSAALRASSALHDILFDRVTSATQHFFSVTPVGQIMNRFSKDVTALDQELPETLAYLCHELAATAFGLLVVIAITPRFLLIAAAASLFYLLMAKYYLSTSRELKRL
;
A
#
# COMPACT_ATOMS: atom_id res chain seq x y z
N THR A 1 -40.58 27.73 -10.11
CA THR A 1 -39.71 28.42 -9.14
C THR A 1 -39.43 27.46 -7.99
N SER A 2 -38.31 26.74 -8.05
CA SER A 2 -37.97 25.70 -7.06
C SER A 2 -37.64 26.35 -5.72
N THR A 3 -38.36 25.95 -4.67
CA THR A 3 -38.12 26.33 -3.28
C THR A 3 -36.74 25.84 -2.82
N TYR A 4 -35.75 26.72 -2.81
CA TYR A 4 -34.49 26.49 -2.09
C TYR A 4 -34.80 26.51 -0.60
N ARG A 5 -34.98 25.32 0.01
CA ARG A 5 -35.02 25.20 1.46
C ARG A 5 -33.62 25.43 1.99
N ALA A 6 -33.42 26.52 2.72
CA ALA A 6 -32.19 26.75 3.47
C ALA A 6 -32.02 25.59 4.48
N HIS A 7 -31.05 24.72 4.25
CA HIS A 7 -30.71 23.66 5.18
C HIS A 7 -30.07 24.28 6.43
N SER A 8 -30.44 23.76 7.61
CA SER A 8 -29.87 24.18 8.90
C SER A 8 -28.35 23.99 8.90
N ASN A 9 -27.61 24.87 9.57
CA ASN A 9 -26.16 24.70 9.79
C ASN A 9 -25.81 23.32 10.38
N VAL A 10 -26.72 22.74 11.18
CA VAL A 10 -26.58 21.39 11.74
C VAL A 10 -26.54 20.31 10.65
N PHE A 11 -27.28 20.48 9.56
CA PHE A 11 -27.28 19.54 8.43
C PHE A 11 -25.92 19.51 7.73
N TYR A 12 -25.35 20.69 7.44
CA TYR A 12 -24.01 20.77 6.84
C TYR A 12 -22.92 20.26 7.79
N ALA A 13 -23.01 20.59 9.08
CA ALA A 13 -22.09 20.07 10.08
C ALA A 13 -22.10 18.54 10.16
N ALA A 14 -23.28 17.91 10.09
CA ALA A 14 -23.41 16.45 10.05
C ALA A 14 -22.74 15.82 8.83
N ILE A 15 -22.87 16.44 7.64
CA ILE A 15 -22.21 15.96 6.41
C ILE A 15 -20.69 16.03 6.57
N TYR A 16 -20.15 17.15 7.07
CA TYR A 16 -18.70 17.29 7.28
C TYR A 16 -18.16 16.29 8.31
N LEU A 17 -18.91 16.01 9.37
CA LEU A 17 -18.54 14.97 10.34
C LEU A 17 -18.48 13.59 9.68
N VAL A 18 -19.50 13.20 8.91
CA VAL A 18 -19.51 11.90 8.21
C VAL A 18 -18.36 11.80 7.23
N MET A 19 -18.09 12.86 6.45
CA MET A 19 -16.94 12.90 5.54
C MET A 19 -15.62 12.73 6.29
N GLY A 20 -15.44 13.44 7.41
CA GLY A 20 -14.26 13.33 8.26
C GLY A 20 -14.06 11.93 8.83
N PHE A 21 -15.11 11.31 9.37
CA PHE A 21 -15.05 9.93 9.87
C PHE A 21 -14.77 8.91 8.77
N THR A 22 -15.36 9.10 7.59
CA THR A 22 -15.13 8.23 6.44
C THR A 22 -13.68 8.33 5.96
N TYR A 23 -13.14 9.54 5.86
CA TYR A 23 -11.74 9.78 5.52
C TYR A 23 -10.79 9.17 6.56
N PHE A 24 -11.06 9.39 7.84
CA PHE A 24 -10.31 8.76 8.93
C PHE A 24 -10.30 7.23 8.80
N ALA A 25 -11.47 6.61 8.63
CA ALA A 25 -11.56 5.17 8.46
C ALA A 25 -10.80 4.68 7.21
N MET A 26 -10.89 5.40 6.10
CA MET A 26 -10.21 5.07 4.84
C MET A 26 -8.69 5.11 4.95
N VAL A 27 -8.13 6.03 5.75
CA VAL A 27 -6.68 6.13 5.98
C VAL A 27 -6.20 5.08 6.98
N TYR A 28 -6.87 4.97 8.13
CA TYR A 28 -6.37 4.16 9.23
C TYR A 28 -6.73 2.67 9.13
N ALA A 29 -7.87 2.31 8.53
CA ALA A 29 -8.27 0.89 8.46
C ALA A 29 -7.27 0.04 7.63
N PRO A 30 -6.83 0.45 6.43
CA PRO A 30 -5.81 -0.29 5.68
C PRO A 30 -4.51 -0.40 6.48
N PHE A 31 -4.09 0.66 7.16
CA PHE A 31 -2.86 0.66 7.97
C PHE A 31 -2.92 -0.38 9.10
N PHE A 32 -4.01 -0.41 9.88
CA PHE A 32 -4.18 -1.41 10.93
C PHE A 32 -4.25 -2.83 10.38
N LEU A 33 -4.93 -3.03 9.24
CA LEU A 33 -5.07 -4.33 8.60
C LEU A 33 -3.72 -4.85 8.06
N THR A 34 -2.99 -4.03 7.31
CA THR A 34 -1.69 -4.42 6.73
C THR A 34 -0.65 -4.63 7.83
N PHE A 35 -0.61 -3.77 8.84
CA PHE A 35 0.29 -3.95 9.99
C PHE A 35 0.00 -5.24 10.76
N SER A 36 -1.27 -5.51 11.05
CA SER A 36 -1.67 -6.76 11.73
C SER A 36 -1.34 -8.01 10.90
N ALA A 37 -1.48 -7.94 9.58
CA ALA A 37 -1.12 -9.02 8.67
C ALA A 37 0.39 -9.22 8.61
N ALA A 38 1.16 -8.12 8.54
CA ALA A 38 2.61 -8.14 8.51
C ALA A 38 3.21 -8.71 9.80
N LEU A 39 2.68 -8.37 10.97
CA LEU A 39 3.11 -8.97 12.24
C LEU A 39 2.95 -10.50 12.23
N ARG A 40 1.77 -11.00 11.81
CA ARG A 40 1.54 -12.46 11.74
C ARG A 40 2.45 -13.13 10.73
N ALA A 41 2.62 -12.52 9.56
CA ALA A 41 3.46 -13.05 8.50
C ALA A 41 4.95 -13.04 8.89
N SER A 42 5.39 -12.01 9.63
CA SER A 42 6.76 -11.89 10.15
C SER A 42 7.06 -12.95 11.20
N SER A 43 6.16 -13.17 12.17
CA SER A 43 6.31 -14.26 13.14
C SER A 43 6.35 -15.63 12.45
N ALA A 44 5.46 -15.88 11.48
CA ALA A 44 5.47 -17.13 10.73
C ALA A 44 6.78 -17.32 9.94
N LEU A 45 7.30 -16.26 9.30
CA LEU A 45 8.56 -16.31 8.58
C LEU A 45 9.74 -16.55 9.53
N HIS A 46 9.76 -15.87 10.67
CA HIS A 46 10.75 -16.04 11.72
C HIS A 46 10.81 -17.51 12.19
N ASP A 47 9.66 -18.11 12.48
CA ASP A 47 9.57 -19.50 12.94
C ASP A 47 10.06 -20.49 11.87
N ILE A 48 9.66 -20.28 10.61
CA ILE A 48 10.13 -21.10 9.48
C ILE A 48 11.64 -20.99 9.32
N LEU A 49 12.18 -19.77 9.32
CA LEU A 49 13.62 -19.56 9.16
C LEU A 49 14.40 -20.15 10.34
N PHE A 50 13.90 -20.01 11.56
CA PHE A 50 14.51 -20.57 12.77
C PHE A 50 14.56 -22.11 12.71
N ASP A 51 13.46 -22.76 12.35
CA ASP A 51 13.39 -24.22 12.21
C ASP A 51 14.36 -24.74 11.12
N ARG A 52 14.41 -24.03 9.98
CA ARG A 52 15.31 -24.41 8.87
C ARG A 52 16.78 -24.20 9.19
N VAL A 53 17.13 -23.13 9.91
CA VAL A 53 18.51 -22.89 10.31
C VAL A 53 18.94 -23.90 11.37
N THR A 54 18.14 -24.15 12.39
CA THR A 54 18.50 -25.11 13.44
C THR A 54 18.62 -26.55 12.93
N SER A 55 17.85 -26.90 11.90
CA SER A 55 17.93 -28.21 11.22
C SER A 55 18.99 -28.29 10.12
N ALA A 56 19.80 -27.24 9.89
CA ALA A 56 20.80 -27.23 8.83
C ALA A 56 22.01 -28.11 9.17
N THR A 57 22.61 -28.72 8.14
CA THR A 57 23.82 -29.56 8.30
C THR A 57 25.00 -28.74 8.82
N GLN A 58 25.90 -29.35 9.60
CA GLN A 58 27.13 -28.71 10.08
C GLN A 58 27.99 -28.09 8.96
N HIS A 59 27.99 -28.70 7.76
CA HIS A 59 28.67 -28.16 6.58
C HIS A 59 28.13 -26.78 6.15
N PHE A 60 26.83 -26.53 6.31
CA PHE A 60 26.24 -25.22 6.00
C PHE A 60 26.83 -24.12 6.88
N PHE A 61 27.05 -24.41 8.17
CA PHE A 61 27.63 -23.49 9.14
C PHE A 61 29.14 -23.32 9.01
N SER A 62 29.86 -24.28 8.41
CA SER A 62 31.29 -24.13 8.14
C SER A 62 31.57 -23.26 6.91
N VAL A 63 30.66 -23.27 5.93
CA VAL A 63 30.81 -22.47 4.69
C VAL A 63 30.18 -21.09 4.82
N THR A 64 29.10 -20.94 5.62
CA THR A 64 28.36 -19.69 5.76
C THR A 64 28.58 -19.09 7.15
N PRO A 65 29.22 -17.90 7.27
CA PRO A 65 29.41 -17.25 8.56
C PRO A 65 28.06 -16.94 9.23
N VAL A 66 27.94 -17.22 10.53
CA VAL A 66 26.71 -16.96 11.32
C VAL A 66 26.25 -15.51 11.22
N GLY A 67 27.19 -14.55 11.14
CA GLY A 67 26.88 -13.14 10.94
C GLY A 67 26.15 -12.84 9.62
N GLN A 68 26.44 -13.57 8.54
CA GLN A 68 25.72 -13.41 7.26
C GLN A 68 24.31 -13.98 7.34
N ILE A 69 24.14 -15.11 8.04
CA ILE A 69 22.83 -15.71 8.28
C ILE A 69 21.95 -14.74 9.08
N MET A 70 22.49 -14.18 10.17
CA MET A 70 21.77 -13.21 11.00
C MET A 70 21.43 -11.93 10.20
N ASN A 71 22.37 -11.40 9.43
CA ASN A 71 22.14 -10.20 8.62
C ASN A 71 21.00 -10.41 7.60
N ARG A 72 20.92 -11.60 6.98
CA ARG A 72 19.84 -11.92 6.05
C ARG A 72 18.51 -12.12 6.79
N PHE A 73 18.52 -12.86 7.89
CA PHE A 73 17.35 -13.07 8.74
C PHE A 73 16.73 -11.75 9.20
N SER A 74 17.54 -10.86 9.77
CA SER A 74 17.07 -9.54 10.22
C SER A 74 16.54 -8.69 9.06
N LYS A 75 17.24 -8.66 7.92
CA LYS A 75 16.78 -7.91 6.74
C LYS A 75 15.45 -8.42 6.19
N ASP A 76 15.29 -9.73 6.08
CA ASP A 76 14.07 -10.34 5.54
C ASP A 76 12.87 -10.10 6.48
N VAL A 77 13.08 -10.18 7.80
CA VAL A 77 12.07 -9.87 8.82
C VAL A 77 11.69 -8.39 8.78
N THR A 78 12.67 -7.48 8.76
CA THR A 78 12.45 -6.02 8.69
C THR A 78 11.70 -5.60 7.42
N ALA A 79 12.07 -6.18 6.27
CA ALA A 79 11.38 -5.89 5.02
C ALA A 79 9.90 -6.29 5.09
N LEU A 80 9.57 -7.36 5.81
CA LEU A 80 8.22 -7.89 5.87
C LEU A 80 7.36 -7.27 6.98
N ASP A 81 7.94 -6.87 8.11
CA ASP A 81 7.20 -6.27 9.24
C ASP A 81 7.08 -4.74 9.20
N GLN A 82 7.97 -4.05 8.47
CA GLN A 82 7.98 -2.58 8.36
C GLN A 82 7.74 -2.11 6.92
N GLU A 83 8.61 -2.47 5.98
CA GLU A 83 8.58 -1.89 4.63
C GLU A 83 7.34 -2.33 3.81
N LEU A 84 7.00 -3.62 3.87
CA LEU A 84 5.87 -4.19 3.15
C LEU A 84 4.51 -3.62 3.59
N PRO A 85 4.12 -3.62 4.89
CA PRO A 85 2.83 -3.11 5.32
C PRO A 85 2.68 -1.61 5.06
N GLU A 86 3.76 -0.84 5.19
CA GLU A 86 3.79 0.58 4.87
C GLU A 86 3.48 0.79 3.38
N THR A 87 4.24 0.14 2.49
CA THR A 87 4.06 0.26 1.04
C THR A 87 2.67 -0.18 0.59
N LEU A 88 2.14 -1.26 1.18
CA LEU A 88 0.80 -1.77 0.87
C LEU A 88 -0.30 -0.81 1.35
N ALA A 89 -0.18 -0.24 2.56
CA ALA A 89 -1.14 0.73 3.07
C ALA A 89 -1.19 1.97 2.18
N TYR A 90 -0.04 2.50 1.79
CA TYR A 90 0.05 3.62 0.85
C TYR A 90 -0.56 3.28 -0.52
N LEU A 91 -0.26 2.10 -1.07
CA LEU A 91 -0.84 1.67 -2.33
C LEU A 91 -2.37 1.60 -2.27
N CYS A 92 -2.93 1.02 -1.20
CA CYS A 92 -4.37 0.97 -0.99
C CYS A 92 -4.99 2.38 -0.90
N HIS A 93 -4.36 3.28 -0.16
CA HIS A 93 -4.79 4.68 -0.04
C HIS A 93 -4.81 5.38 -1.40
N GLU A 94 -3.69 5.34 -2.14
CA GLU A 94 -3.56 6.03 -3.43
C GLU A 94 -4.52 5.49 -4.48
N LEU A 95 -4.70 4.16 -4.55
CA LEU A 95 -5.67 3.55 -5.46
C LEU A 95 -7.09 3.98 -5.14
N ALA A 96 -7.46 3.98 -3.86
CA ALA A 96 -8.81 4.33 -3.44
C ALA A 96 -9.08 5.84 -3.60
N ALA A 97 -8.11 6.69 -3.28
CA ALA A 97 -8.19 8.14 -3.50
C ALA A 97 -8.30 8.48 -4.99
N THR A 98 -7.47 7.85 -5.83
CA THR A 98 -7.51 8.06 -7.29
C THR A 98 -8.83 7.58 -7.88
N ALA A 99 -9.32 6.40 -7.47
CA ALA A 99 -10.60 5.87 -7.92
C ALA A 99 -11.78 6.78 -7.51
N PHE A 100 -11.78 7.25 -6.27
CA PHE A 100 -12.81 8.18 -5.78
C PHE A 100 -12.77 9.52 -6.52
N GLY A 101 -11.58 10.12 -6.69
CA GLY A 101 -11.41 11.35 -7.45
C GLY A 101 -11.90 11.21 -8.89
N LEU A 102 -11.54 10.10 -9.55
CA LEU A 102 -11.99 9.81 -10.91
C LEU A 102 -13.52 9.65 -10.99
N LEU A 103 -14.13 8.96 -10.02
CA LEU A 103 -15.60 8.80 -9.94
C LEU A 103 -16.30 10.15 -9.86
N VAL A 104 -15.84 11.05 -8.97
CA VAL A 104 -16.42 12.39 -8.82
C VAL A 104 -16.31 13.19 -10.13
N VAL A 105 -15.15 13.17 -10.78
CA VAL A 105 -14.95 13.88 -12.05
C VAL A 105 -15.85 13.32 -13.15
N ILE A 106 -15.99 12.00 -13.26
CA ILE A 106 -16.87 11.35 -14.25
C ILE A 106 -18.34 11.71 -13.98
N ALA A 107 -18.77 11.77 -12.72
CA ALA A 107 -20.13 12.12 -12.35
C ALA A 107 -20.51 13.55 -12.79
N ILE A 108 -19.54 14.48 -12.76
CA ILE A 108 -19.75 15.87 -13.18
C ILE A 108 -19.57 16.02 -14.70
N THR A 109 -18.52 15.42 -15.27
CA THR A 109 -18.14 15.56 -16.68
C THR A 109 -17.79 14.19 -17.26
N PRO A 110 -18.76 13.42 -17.77
CA PRO A 110 -18.53 12.05 -18.26
C PRO A 110 -17.60 12.01 -19.48
N ARG A 111 -17.54 13.10 -20.27
CA ARG A 111 -16.65 13.22 -21.43
C ARG A 111 -15.16 13.26 -21.06
N PHE A 112 -14.83 13.58 -19.80
CA PHE A 112 -13.45 13.58 -19.32
C PHE A 112 -12.78 12.20 -19.41
N LEU A 113 -13.58 11.13 -19.45
CA LEU A 113 -13.09 9.75 -19.54
C LEU A 113 -12.21 9.51 -20.78
N LEU A 114 -12.46 10.21 -21.90
CA LEU A 114 -11.62 10.11 -23.10
C LEU A 114 -10.20 10.61 -22.85
N ILE A 115 -10.08 11.76 -22.18
CA ILE A 115 -8.79 12.36 -21.84
C ILE A 115 -8.08 11.51 -20.78
N ALA A 116 -8.82 11.08 -19.75
CA ALA A 116 -8.30 10.19 -18.71
C ALA A 116 -7.76 8.89 -19.30
N ALA A 117 -8.48 8.25 -20.23
CA ALA A 117 -8.04 7.01 -20.88
C ALA A 117 -6.75 7.21 -21.69
N ALA A 118 -6.65 8.29 -22.47
CA ALA A 118 -5.44 8.61 -23.21
C ALA A 118 -4.25 8.87 -22.27
N ALA A 119 -4.46 9.61 -21.18
CA ALA A 119 -3.45 9.88 -20.17
C ALA A 119 -3.04 8.59 -19.43
N SER A 120 -3.97 7.71 -19.07
CA SER A 120 -3.68 6.42 -18.45
C SER A 120 -2.86 5.52 -19.37
N LEU A 121 -3.17 5.46 -20.67
CA LEU A 121 -2.37 4.71 -21.63
C LEU A 121 -0.93 5.23 -21.68
N PHE A 122 -0.75 6.55 -21.79
CA PHE A 122 0.57 7.18 -21.75
C PHE A 122 1.32 6.88 -20.45
N TYR A 123 0.62 6.98 -19.30
CA TYR A 123 1.17 6.64 -18.00
C TYR A 123 1.63 5.18 -17.93
N LEU A 124 0.86 4.22 -18.46
CA LEU A 124 1.24 2.80 -18.47
C LEU A 124 2.50 2.56 -19.30
N LEU A 125 2.66 3.26 -20.43
CA LEU A 125 3.88 3.20 -21.22
C LEU A 125 5.08 3.71 -20.41
N MET A 126 4.94 4.89 -19.80
CA MET A 126 5.99 5.46 -18.94
C MET A 126 6.30 4.57 -17.74
N ALA A 127 5.28 4.02 -17.09
CA ALA A 127 5.44 3.11 -15.95
C ALA A 127 6.25 1.87 -16.32
N LYS A 128 6.03 1.30 -17.52
CA LYS A 128 6.83 0.17 -18.00
C LYS A 128 8.31 0.52 -18.14
N TYR A 129 8.63 1.67 -18.73
CA TYR A 129 10.02 2.13 -18.86
C TYR A 129 10.64 2.42 -17.49
N TYR A 130 9.94 3.19 -16.66
CA TYR A 130 10.37 3.52 -15.30
C TYR A 130 10.65 2.27 -14.47
N LEU A 131 9.76 1.26 -14.52
CA LEU A 131 9.91 0.04 -13.74
C LEU A 131 11.12 -0.80 -14.20
N SER A 132 11.40 -0.82 -15.51
CA SER A 132 12.60 -1.48 -16.03
C SER A 132 13.87 -0.82 -15.50
N THR A 133 13.96 0.51 -15.66
CA THR A 133 15.13 1.28 -15.23
C THR A 133 15.31 1.24 -13.72
N SER A 134 14.22 1.39 -12.95
CA SER A 134 14.24 1.33 -11.49
C SER A 134 14.72 -0.02 -10.96
N ARG A 135 14.33 -1.13 -11.60
CA ARG A 135 14.80 -2.48 -11.22
C ARG A 135 16.29 -2.67 -11.47
N GLU A 136 16.82 -2.12 -12.56
CA GLU A 136 18.26 -2.16 -12.84
C GLU A 136 19.03 -1.29 -11.84
N LEU A 137 18.56 -0.07 -11.57
CA LEU A 137 19.13 0.82 -10.55
C LEU A 137 19.16 0.17 -9.17
N LYS A 138 18.11 -0.55 -8.75
CA LYS A 138 18.07 -1.24 -7.45
C LYS A 138 18.99 -2.48 -7.37
N ARG A 139 19.46 -2.99 -8.52
CA ARG A 139 20.40 -4.12 -8.59
C ARG A 139 21.87 -3.69 -8.55
N LEU A 140 22.17 -2.43 -8.89
CA LEU A 140 23.50 -1.82 -8.80
C LEU A 140 23.81 -1.44 -7.35
#